data_AF-A0A2V8FS18-F1
#
_entry.id   AF-A0A2V8FS18-F1
#
_cell.length_a   1.000
_cell.length_b   1.000
_cell.length_c   1.000
_cell.angle_alpha   90.00
_cell.angle_beta   90.00
_cell.angle_gamma   90.00
#
_symmetry.space_group_name_H-M   'P 1'
#
loop_
_entity.id
_entity.type
_entity.pdbx_description
1 polymer ?
#
loop_
_entity_poly.entity_id
_entity_poly.type
_entity_poly.pdbx_seq_one_letter_code
_entity_poly.pdbx_strand_id
1 'polypeptide(L)'
;MVGEPTAGWIIYTGGATLIDGSVLRIPGTKIFASDGTPMEMHPRPVDVPVTRPVGESYTSKDVQLDAAVAELLKQIATSGSKTTAGSR
;
A
#
# COMPACT_ATOMS: atom_id res chain seq x y z
N MET A 1 -2.48 7.16 2.88
CA MET A 1 -2.39 6.01 1.96
C MET A 1 -3.36 6.24 0.82
N VAL A 2 -2.88 6.20 -0.42
CA VAL A 2 -3.68 6.45 -1.63
C VAL A 2 -3.58 5.20 -2.52
N GLY A 3 -4.68 4.75 -3.10
CA GLY A 3 -4.69 3.60 -4.01
C GLY A 3 -5.79 2.59 -3.66
N GLU A 4 -5.48 1.30 -3.70
CA GLU A 4 -6.41 0.21 -3.38
C GLU A 4 -5.94 -0.57 -2.14
N PRO A 5 -6.86 -1.24 -1.42
CA PRO A 5 -6.48 -2.12 -0.32
C PRO A 5 -5.46 -3.17 -0.75
N THR A 6 -4.50 -3.47 0.12
CA THR A 6 -3.50 -4.51 -0.17
C THR A 6 -4.13 -5.90 -0.16
N ALA A 7 -3.50 -6.88 -0.82
CA ALA A 7 -4.06 -8.24 -0.94
C ALA A 7 -4.26 -8.99 0.40
N GLY A 8 -3.54 -8.58 1.46
CA GLY A 8 -3.68 -9.20 2.79
C GLY A 8 -3.02 -10.58 2.94
N TRP A 9 -2.23 -11.03 1.96
CA TRP A 9 -1.46 -12.28 2.05
C TRP A 9 0.01 -11.98 2.33
N ILE A 10 0.47 -12.27 3.57
CA ILE A 10 1.77 -11.79 4.08
C ILE A 10 2.57 -12.93 4.75
N ILE A 11 2.25 -14.19 4.46
CA ILE A 11 3.08 -15.32 4.88
C ILE A 11 4.37 -15.37 4.05
N TYR A 12 5.53 -15.34 4.73
CA TYR A 12 6.80 -15.54 4.04
C TYR A 12 6.99 -17.02 3.74
N THR A 13 7.40 -17.28 2.50
CA THR A 13 7.60 -18.62 1.96
C THR A 13 9.09 -18.85 1.62
N GLY A 14 9.58 -20.07 1.87
CA GLY A 14 10.89 -20.57 1.45
C GLY A 14 10.79 -21.47 0.21
N GLY A 15 11.88 -21.64 -0.54
CA GLY A 15 11.93 -22.55 -1.69
C GLY A 15 12.55 -23.89 -1.30
N ALA A 16 11.94 -25.00 -1.73
CA ALA A 16 12.53 -26.32 -1.65
C ALA A 16 12.55 -26.96 -3.04
N THR A 17 13.72 -27.42 -3.48
CA THR A 17 13.88 -28.11 -4.77
C THR A 17 13.60 -29.60 -4.61
N LEU A 18 12.78 -30.15 -5.51
CA LEU A 18 12.41 -31.56 -5.55
C LEU A 18 13.39 -32.36 -6.41
N ILE A 19 13.28 -33.69 -6.36
CA ILE A 19 14.17 -34.61 -7.09
C ILE A 19 14.08 -34.46 -8.62
N ASP A 20 12.96 -33.96 -9.13
CA ASP A 20 12.73 -33.67 -10.55
C ASP A 20 13.21 -32.27 -10.98
N GLY A 21 13.78 -31.49 -10.04
CA GLY A 21 14.23 -30.12 -10.26
C GLY A 21 13.14 -29.05 -10.13
N SER A 22 11.88 -29.43 -9.87
CA SER A 22 10.81 -28.46 -9.59
C SER A 22 11.02 -27.77 -8.23
N VAL A 23 10.42 -26.59 -8.04
CA VAL A 23 10.54 -25.80 -6.79
C VAL A 23 9.18 -25.64 -6.13
N LEU A 24 9.07 -26.11 -4.89
CA LEU A 24 7.91 -25.89 -4.03
C LEU A 24 8.13 -24.68 -3.12
N ARG A 25 7.10 -23.84 -2.97
CA ARG A 25 7.06 -22.72 -2.02
C ARG A 25 6.43 -23.19 -0.70
N ILE A 26 7.20 -23.18 0.38
CA ILE A 26 6.78 -23.66 1.70
C ILE A 26 6.54 -22.46 2.64
N PRO A 27 5.35 -22.30 3.24
CA PRO A 27 5.09 -21.25 4.22
C PRO A 27 5.80 -21.51 5.55
N GLY A 28 6.43 -20.48 6.12
CA GLY A 28 7.22 -20.67 7.35
C GLY A 28 7.20 -19.52 8.34
N THR A 29 6.85 -18.29 7.93
CA THR A 29 6.85 -17.13 8.84
C THR A 29 5.50 -16.42 8.83
N LYS A 30 4.97 -16.15 10.02
CA LYS A 30 3.79 -15.32 10.25
C LYS A 30 4.22 -13.89 10.56
N ILE A 31 3.41 -12.93 10.11
CA ILE A 31 3.67 -11.50 10.32
C ILE A 31 2.54 -10.91 11.14
N PHE A 32 2.94 -10.07 12.09
CA PHE A 32 2.06 -9.36 13.00
C PHE A 32 2.28 -7.86 12.85
N ALA A 33 1.21 -7.09 12.97
CA ALA A 33 1.29 -5.65 13.08
C ALA A 33 1.87 -5.24 14.44
N SER A 34 2.18 -3.96 14.60
CA SER A 34 2.77 -3.40 15.82
C SER A 34 1.90 -3.58 17.07
N ASP A 35 0.59 -3.75 16.87
CA ASP A 35 -0.42 -4.03 17.89
C ASP A 35 -0.59 -5.53 18.20
N GLY A 36 0.18 -6.40 17.53
CA GLY A 36 0.08 -7.85 17.66
C GLY A 36 -1.00 -8.51 16.80
N THR A 37 -1.74 -7.75 15.98
CA THR A 37 -2.77 -8.31 15.08
C THR A 37 -2.11 -9.14 13.97
N PRO A 38 -2.55 -10.39 13.72
CA PRO A 38 -2.03 -11.18 12.60
C PRO A 38 -2.40 -10.48 11.29
N MET A 39 -1.42 -10.26 10.40
CA MET A 39 -1.68 -9.54 9.15
C MET A 39 -2.16 -10.42 8.00
N GLU A 40 -2.15 -11.74 8.18
CA GLU A 40 -2.71 -12.67 7.20
C GLU A 40 -4.23 -12.52 7.13
N MET A 41 -4.77 -12.42 5.91
CA MET A 41 -6.18 -12.11 5.62
C MET A 41 -6.66 -10.75 6.16
N HIS A 42 -5.74 -9.84 6.48
CA HIS A 42 -6.06 -8.48 6.93
C HIS A 42 -5.48 -7.43 5.96
N PRO A 43 -6.17 -7.16 4.83
CA PRO A 43 -5.86 -6.06 3.94
C PRO A 43 -5.66 -4.75 4.68
N ARG A 44 -4.63 -3.99 4.30
CA ARG A 44 -4.43 -2.65 4.82
C ARG A 44 -5.37 -1.70 4.10
N PRO A 45 -6.31 -1.03 4.79
CA PRO A 45 -7.20 -0.07 4.15
C PRO A 45 -6.41 1.15 3.65
N VAL A 46 -7.00 1.85 2.69
CA VAL A 46 -6.49 3.10 2.12
C VAL A 46 -7.32 4.27 2.60
N ASP A 47 -6.70 5.44 2.74
CA ASP A 47 -7.38 6.66 3.16
C ASP A 47 -8.08 7.35 1.99
N VAL A 48 -7.46 7.27 0.79
CA VAL A 48 -8.01 7.80 -0.46
C VAL A 48 -8.09 6.65 -1.47
N PRO A 49 -9.28 6.07 -1.70
CA PRO A 49 -9.44 4.98 -2.66
C PRO A 49 -9.32 5.49 -4.09
N VAL A 50 -8.43 4.87 -4.87
CA VAL A 50 -8.19 5.21 -6.28
C VAL A 50 -7.95 3.94 -7.08
N THR A 51 -8.93 3.56 -7.90
CA THR A 51 -8.84 2.40 -8.79
C THR A 51 -8.18 2.78 -10.11
N ARG A 52 -7.23 1.96 -10.56
CA ARG A 52 -6.58 2.13 -11.86
C ARG A 52 -7.48 1.55 -12.96
N PRO A 53 -7.86 2.33 -13.98
CA PRO A 53 -8.59 1.80 -15.11
C PRO A 53 -7.74 0.80 -15.92
N VAL A 54 -8.40 -0.20 -16.49
CA VAL A 54 -7.75 -1.18 -17.37
C VAL A 54 -7.10 -0.45 -18.55
N GLY A 55 -5.85 -0.78 -18.83
CA GLY A 55 -5.09 -0.21 -19.94
C GLY A 55 -4.44 1.15 -19.65
N GLU A 56 -4.57 1.69 -18.44
CA GLU A 56 -3.82 2.89 -18.03
C GLU A 56 -2.31 2.73 -18.20
N SER A 57 -1.80 1.52 -18.00
CA SER A 57 -0.39 1.15 -18.19
C SER A 57 0.13 1.35 -19.61
N TYR A 58 -0.74 1.46 -20.61
CA TYR A 58 -0.37 1.78 -22.00
C TYR A 58 -0.28 3.29 -22.25
N THR A 59 -0.56 4.11 -21.24
CA THR A 59 -0.51 5.57 -21.30
C THR A 59 0.60 6.10 -20.40
N SER A 60 0.96 7.37 -20.55
CA SER A 60 1.89 8.05 -19.64
C SER A 60 1.21 8.64 -18.39
N LYS A 61 0.00 8.18 -18.04
CA LYS A 61 -0.76 8.66 -16.89
C LYS A 61 -0.70 7.65 -15.75
N ASP A 62 -0.66 8.15 -14.52
CA ASP A 62 -0.82 7.34 -13.31
C ASP A 62 -1.81 8.02 -12.38
N VAL A 63 -3.05 7.50 -12.36
CA VAL A 63 -4.15 8.12 -11.59
C VAL A 63 -3.90 8.08 -10.08
N GLN A 64 -3.19 7.07 -9.57
CA GLN A 64 -2.89 6.97 -8.15
C GLN A 64 -1.84 8.01 -7.75
N LEU A 65 -0.83 8.22 -8.59
CA LEU A 65 0.18 9.27 -8.39
C LEU A 65 -0.44 10.67 -8.46
N ASP A 66 -1.25 10.95 -9.48
CA ASP A 66 -1.93 12.23 -9.64
C ASP A 66 -2.81 12.56 -8.42
N ALA A 67 -3.58 11.57 -7.95
CA ALA A 67 -4.41 11.71 -6.75
C ALA A 67 -3.56 11.93 -5.48
N ALA A 68 -2.43 11.23 -5.34
CA ALA A 68 -1.53 11.40 -4.20
C ALA A 68 -0.90 12.80 -4.17
N VAL A 69 -0.47 13.32 -5.31
CA VAL A 69 0.07 14.68 -5.43
C VAL A 69 -1.01 15.72 -5.10
N ALA A 70 -2.21 15.57 -5.66
CA ALA A 70 -3.32 16.48 -5.38
C ALA A 70 -3.67 16.51 -3.89
N GLU A 71 -3.70 15.34 -3.23
CA GLU A 71 -3.99 15.26 -1.80
C GLU A 71 -2.88 15.87 -0.94
N LEU A 72 -1.61 15.63 -1.30
CA LEU A 72 -0.47 16.26 -0.63
C LEU A 72 -0.51 17.79 -0.72
N LEU A 73 -0.81 18.34 -1.89
CA LEU A 73 -0.91 19.80 -2.08
C LEU A 73 -2.02 20.42 -1.23
N LYS A 74 -3.17 19.76 -1.08
CA LYS A 74 -4.25 20.22 -0.17
C LYS A 74 -3.79 20.23 1.29
N GLN A 75 -3.08 19.19 1.73
CA GLN A 75 -2.55 19.10 3.10
C GLN A 75 -1.53 20.20 3.38
N ILE A 76 -0.65 20.50 2.41
CA ILE A 76 0.32 21.59 2.52
C ILE A 76 -0.39 22.95 2.60
N ALA A 77 -1.36 23.22 1.71
CA ALA A 77 -2.12 24.47 1.74
C ALA A 77 -2.86 24.68 3.07
N THR A 78 -3.44 23.61 3.63
CA THR A 78 -4.13 23.63 4.92
C THR A 78 -3.15 23.84 6.08
N SER A 79 -1.97 23.24 6.01
CA SER A 79 -0.94 23.34 7.05
C SER A 79 -0.23 24.69 7.05
N GLY A 80 -0.01 25.28 5.86
CA GLY A 80 0.55 26.63 5.72
C GLY A 80 -0.34 27.71 6.35
N SER A 81 -1.67 27.53 6.36
CA SER A 81 -2.62 28.46 6.98
C SER A 81 -2.56 28.46 8.52
N LYS A 82 -2.21 27.34 9.16
CA LYS A 82 -2.19 27.22 10.63
C LYS A 82 -1.02 27.95 11.31
N THR A 83 0.01 28.38 10.59
CA THR A 83 1.22 28.96 11.20
C THR A 83 1.04 30.44 11.58
N THR A 84 0.10 31.17 10.97
CA THR A 84 -0.07 32.63 11.19
C THR A 84 -1.02 32.99 12.34
N ALA A 85 -1.69 32.01 12.94
CA ALA A 85 -2.69 32.24 14.00
C ALA A 85 -2.14 32.16 15.43
N GLY A 86 -0.85 31.87 15.62
CA GLY A 86 -0.22 31.65 16.93
C GLY A 86 0.80 32.71 17.38
N SER A 87 0.96 33.82 16.66
CA SER A 87 1.91 34.89 17.06
C SER A 87 1.19 36.18 17.47
N ARG A 88 0.38 36.14 18.52
CA ARG A 88 0.02 37.30 19.34
C ARG A 88 -0.22 36.88 20.77
#